data_AF-A0A3B9K3C8-F1
#
_entry.id   AF-A0A3B9K3C8-F1
#
_cell.length_a   1.000
_cell.length_b   1.000
_cell.length_c   1.000
_cell.angle_alpha   90.00
_cell.angle_beta   90.00
_cell.angle_gamma   90.00
#
_symmetry.space_group_name_H-M   'P 1'
#
loop_
_entity.id
_entity.type
_entity.pdbx_description
1 polymer ?
#
loop_
_entity_poly.entity_id
_entity_poly.type
_entity_poly.pdbx_seq_one_letter_code
_entity_poly.pdbx_strand_id
1 'polypeptide(L)' 'MTEVKADIDIAREAKKKKILDIAKDTLGLDPQALEPYGHFKAKVPFAVIDKLKSKKDAKLVLVTAMTPTTAGEG' A
#
# COMPACT_ATOMS: atom_id res chain seq x y z
N MET A 1 28.68 6.28 -14.05
CA MET A 1 27.24 5.98 -14.20
C MET A 1 26.81 5.26 -12.93
N THR A 2 25.72 5.67 -12.30
CA THR A 2 25.16 4.97 -11.13
C THR A 2 24.62 3.62 -11.59
N GLU A 3 25.08 2.55 -10.94
CA GLU A 3 24.61 1.19 -11.22
C GLU A 3 23.17 1.04 -10.72
N VAL A 4 22.24 0.77 -11.63
CA VAL A 4 20.84 0.48 -11.29
C VAL A 4 20.75 -0.98 -10.90
N LYS A 5 20.34 -1.24 -9.65
CA LYS A 5 20.16 -2.60 -9.12
C LYS A 5 18.91 -3.26 -9.73
N ALA A 6 18.88 -4.59 -9.71
CA ALA A 6 17.66 -5.33 -10.04
C ALA A 6 16.56 -5.05 -9.00
N ASP A 7 15.29 -5.05 -9.44
CA ASP A 7 14.13 -4.74 -8.59
C ASP A 7 14.06 -5.58 -7.32
N ILE A 8 14.41 -6.87 -7.43
CA ILE A 8 14.41 -7.79 -6.29
C ILE A 8 15.43 -7.41 -5.21
N ASP A 9 16.58 -6.87 -5.62
CA ASP A 9 17.62 -6.46 -4.68
C ASP A 9 17.20 -5.17 -3.97
N ILE A 10 16.60 -4.23 -4.72
CA ILE A 10 15.99 -3.02 -4.15
C ILE A 10 14.89 -3.40 -3.13
N ALA A 11 14.01 -4.34 -3.48
CA ALA A 11 12.94 -4.80 -2.61
C ALA A 11 13.43 -5.51 -1.34
N ARG A 12 14.58 -6.22 -1.41
CA ARG A 12 15.21 -6.87 -0.26
C ARG A 12 15.91 -5.88 0.66
N GLU A 13 16.55 -4.86 0.11
CA GLU A 13 17.24 -3.80 0.86
C GLU A 13 16.27 -2.81 1.53
N ALA A 14 15.01 -2.78 1.09
CA ALA A 14 14.00 -1.87 1.61
C ALA A 14 13.80 -2.02 3.12
N LYS A 15 13.98 -0.91 3.84
CA LYS A 15 13.65 -0.79 5.27
C LYS A 15 12.15 -0.64 5.46
N LYS A 16 11.44 -1.75 5.40
CA LYS A 16 9.97 -1.81 5.53
C LYS A 16 9.54 -1.45 6.96
N LYS A 17 8.54 -0.57 7.08
CA LYS A 17 7.81 -0.35 8.34
C LYS A 17 6.82 -1.49 8.56
N LYS A 18 6.55 -1.86 9.82
CA LYS A 18 5.53 -2.88 10.11
C LYS A 18 4.15 -2.36 9.69
N ILE A 19 3.30 -3.26 9.21
CA ILE A 19 1.99 -2.87 8.67
C ILE A 19 1.08 -2.24 9.73
N LEU A 20 1.21 -2.67 11.00
CA LEU A 20 0.44 -2.14 12.12
C LEU A 20 0.86 -0.70 12.49
N ASP A 21 2.15 -0.38 12.37
CA ASP A 21 2.66 0.97 12.60
C ASP A 21 2.13 1.91 11.50
N ILE A 22 2.14 1.47 10.24
CA ILE A 22 1.54 2.22 9.11
C ILE A 22 0.05 2.45 9.35
N ALA A 23 -0.70 1.43 9.76
CA ALA A 23 -2.13 1.55 10.02
C ALA A 23 -2.44 2.64 11.07
N LYS A 24 -1.66 2.64 12.16
CA LYS A 24 -1.82 3.61 13.25
C LYS A 24 -1.37 5.01 12.85
N ASP A 25 -0.13 5.14 12.39
CA ASP A 25 0.55 6.44 12.26
C ASP A 25 0.08 7.22 11.03
N THR A 26 -0.31 6.53 9.96
CA THR A 26 -0.71 7.16 8.68
C THR A 26 -2.20 7.14 8.42
N LEU A 27 -2.92 6.09 8.83
CA LEU A 27 -4.35 5.95 8.57
C LEU A 27 -5.22 6.22 9.82
N GLY A 28 -4.61 6.33 11.00
CA GLY A 28 -5.34 6.47 12.26
C GLY A 28 -6.20 5.25 12.61
N LEU A 29 -5.87 4.09 12.07
CA LEU A 29 -6.57 2.83 12.34
C LEU A 29 -6.01 2.18 13.60
N ASP A 30 -6.89 1.63 14.43
CA ASP A 30 -6.49 0.79 15.55
C ASP A 30 -5.84 -0.51 15.02
N PRO A 31 -4.59 -0.81 15.39
CA PRO A 31 -3.93 -2.07 15.02
C PRO A 31 -4.72 -3.34 15.39
N GLN A 32 -5.54 -3.30 16.44
CA GLN A 32 -6.36 -4.44 16.86
C GLN A 32 -7.55 -4.70 15.93
N ALA A 33 -7.91 -3.74 15.08
CA ALA A 33 -8.95 -3.88 14.08
C ALA A 33 -8.47 -4.54 12.77
N LEU A 34 -7.19 -4.95 12.69
CA LEU A 34 -6.59 -5.58 11.53
C LEU A 34 -6.26 -7.04 11.79
N GLU A 35 -6.26 -7.84 10.72
CA GLU A 35 -5.84 -9.24 10.77
C GLU A 35 -4.44 -9.37 10.13
N PRO A 36 -3.34 -9.41 10.91
CA PRO A 36 -1.99 -9.45 10.37
C PRO A 36 -1.60 -10.83 9.79
N TYR A 37 -0.87 -10.80 8.68
CA TYR A 37 -0.27 -11.96 8.00
C TYR A 37 1.25 -11.77 7.93
N GLY A 38 1.89 -12.02 9.07
CA GLY A 38 3.28 -11.62 9.33
C GLY A 38 3.41 -10.13 9.63
N HIS A 39 4.61 -9.58 9.49
CA HIS A 39 4.90 -8.22 9.96
C HIS A 39 4.52 -7.09 9.00
N PHE A 40 4.36 -7.39 7.71
CA PHE A 40 4.29 -6.38 6.64
C PHE A 40 3.01 -6.45 5.80
N LYS A 41 2.03 -7.29 6.19
CA LYS A 41 0.78 -7.50 5.46
C LYS A 41 -0.34 -7.72 6.46
N ALA A 42 -1.53 -7.20 6.19
CA ALA A 42 -2.73 -7.43 7.00
C ALA A 42 -3.99 -7.33 6.12
N LYS A 43 -5.07 -8.01 6.52
CA LYS A 43 -6.41 -7.75 5.96
C LYS A 43 -7.08 -6.63 6.75
N VAL A 44 -7.91 -5.86 6.05
CA VAL A 44 -8.80 -4.84 6.62
C VAL A 44 -10.22 -5.39 6.61
N PRO A 45 -10.82 -5.70 7.77
CA PRO A 45 -12.21 -6.17 7.84
C PRO A 45 -13.20 -5.11 7.37
N PHE A 46 -14.32 -5.53 6.75
CA PHE A 46 -15.37 -4.61 6.29
C PHE A 46 -15.97 -3.75 7.40
N ALA A 47 -16.00 -4.24 8.65
CA ALA A 47 -16.45 -3.46 9.80
C ALA A 47 -15.64 -2.17 10.04
N VAL A 48 -14.38 -2.10 9.55
CA VAL A 48 -13.59 -0.87 9.55
C VAL A 48 -14.13 0.12 8.51
N ILE A 49 -14.50 -0.37 7.32
CA ILE A 49 -15.04 0.44 6.22
C ILE A 49 -16.44 0.96 6.57
N ASP A 50 -17.28 0.15 7.22
CA ASP A 50 -18.62 0.55 7.63
C ASP A 50 -18.62 1.80 8.53
N LYS A 51 -17.59 1.97 9.35
CA LYS A 51 -17.40 3.16 10.21
C LYS A 51 -17.07 4.43 9.43
N LEU A 52 -16.71 4.33 8.15
CA LEU A 52 -16.33 5.45 7.29
C LEU A 52 -17.47 5.95 6.41
N LYS A 53 -18.64 5.29 6.40
CA LYS A 53 -19.79 5.64 5.52
C LYS A 53 -20.29 7.07 5.65
N SER A 54 -20.08 7.71 6.81
CA SER A 54 -20.45 9.11 7.04
C SER A 54 -19.34 10.10 6.70
N LYS A 55 -18.13 9.63 6.38
CA LYS A 55 -17.03 10.48 5.97
C LYS A 55 -17.14 10.81 4.49
N LYS A 56 -16.66 12.01 4.14
CA LYS A 56 -16.54 12.43 2.75
C LYS A 56 -15.46 11.60 2.05
N ASP A 57 -15.75 11.16 0.83
CA ASP A 57 -14.79 10.47 -0.01
C ASP A 57 -13.54 11.32 -0.28
N ALA A 58 -12.40 10.64 -0.35
CA ALA A 58 -11.13 11.23 -0.77
C ALA A 58 -11.15 11.54 -2.28
N LYS A 59 -10.07 12.15 -2.77
CA LYS A 59 -9.89 12.34 -4.21
C LYS A 59 -9.62 10.99 -4.88
N LEU A 60 -10.37 10.67 -5.92
CA LEU A 60 -10.13 9.53 -6.79
C LEU A 60 -9.20 9.96 -7.93
N VAL A 61 -8.00 9.39 -7.98
CA VAL A 61 -7.03 9.62 -9.05
C VAL A 61 -6.92 8.33 -9.86
N LEU A 62 -7.35 8.39 -11.13
CA LEU A 62 -7.20 7.29 -12.08
C LEU A 62 -5.85 7.42 -12.80
N VAL A 63 -5.03 6.37 -12.73
CA VAL A 63 -3.80 6.23 -13.52
C VAL A 63 -4.11 5.31 -14.70
N THR A 64 -3.83 5.76 -15.92
CA THR A 64 -4.01 4.99 -17.17
C THR A 64 -2.80 5.17 -18.07
N ALA A 65 -2.67 4.31 -19.07
CA ALA A 65 -1.63 4.38 -20.09
C ALA A 65 -2.24 4.39 -21.49
N MET A 66 -1.38 4.54 -22.50
CA MET A 66 -1.73 4.32 -23.91
C MET A 66 -1.90 2.82 -24.20
N THR A 67 -2.30 2.48 -25.43
CA THR A 67 -2.28 1.09 -25.91
C THR A 67 -0.89 0.47 -25.70
N PRO A 68 -0.77 -0.70 -25.07
CA PRO A 68 0.54 -1.27 -24.73
C PRO A 68 1.36 -1.61 -25.97
N THR A 69 2.67 -1.43 -25.87
CA THR A 69 3.65 -1.74 -26.92
C THR A 69 4.73 -2.67 -26.37
N THR A 70 5.56 -3.24 -27.26
CA THR A 70 6.69 -4.09 -26.85
C THR A 70 7.77 -3.31 -26.07
N ALA A 71 7.80 -1.97 -26.16
CA ALA A 71 8.79 -1.15 -25.48
C ALA A 71 8.52 -1.01 -23.97
N GLY A 72 7.28 -1.21 -23.54
CA GLY A 72 6.83 -1.00 -22.17
C GLY A 72 6.49 0.46 -21.87
N GLU A 73 5.46 0.66 -21.06
CA GLU A 73 4.92 1.98 -20.71
C GLU A 73 5.12 2.36 -19.23
N GLY A 74 5.62 1.42 -18.43
CA GLY A 74 5.69 1.46 -16.97
C GLY A 74 5.28 0.13 -16.36
#